data_AF-A0A6M1U4V2-F1
#
_entry.id   AF-A0A6M1U4V2-F1
#
_cell.length_a   1.000
_cell.length_b   1.000
_cell.length_c   1.000
_cell.angle_alpha   90.00
_cell.angle_beta   90.00
_cell.angle_gamma   90.00
#
_symmetry.space_group_name_H-M   'P 1'
#
loop_
_entity.id
_entity.type
_entity.pdbx_description
1 polymer ?
#
loop_
_entity_poly.entity_id
_entity_poly.type
_entity_poly.pdbx_seq_one_letter_code
_entity_poly.pdbx_strand_id
1 'polypeptide(L)' 'MWKCPFCGGSLGQPFQDSQLHGMLCLSPDCGRFDVHDAKEERFADWRETDL' A
#
# COMPACT_ATOMS: atom_id res chain seq x y z
N MET A 1 5.86 4.31 9.74
CA MET A 1 4.90 5.38 9.39
C MET A 1 4.66 5.25 7.89
N TRP A 2 3.41 4.98 7.46
CA TRP A 2 3.12 4.79 6.03
C TRP A 2 3.27 6.10 5.26
N LYS A 3 3.67 5.98 3.99
CA LYS A 3 3.68 7.06 3.02
C LYS A 3 3.01 6.57 1.76
N CYS A 4 2.11 7.39 1.22
CA CYS A 4 1.47 7.13 -0.05
C CYS A 4 2.54 6.96 -1.15
N PRO A 5 2.58 5.82 -1.87
CA PRO A 5 3.60 5.58 -2.90
C PRO A 5 3.44 6.51 -4.11
N PHE A 6 2.29 7.18 -4.24
CA PHE A 6 1.96 8.03 -5.38
C PHE A 6 2.28 9.51 -5.15
N CYS A 7 2.08 10.04 -3.95
CA CYS A 7 2.26 11.47 -3.65
C CYS A 7 3.22 11.75 -2.47
N GLY A 8 3.68 10.72 -1.75
CA GLY A 8 4.52 10.87 -0.56
C GLY A 8 3.81 11.39 0.68
N GLY A 9 2.49 11.64 0.60
CA GLY A 9 1.67 12.07 1.73
C GLY A 9 1.60 11.00 2.82
N SER A 10 1.41 11.43 4.07
CA SER A 10 1.34 10.54 5.24
C SER A 10 -0.07 10.36 5.78
N LEU A 11 -1.07 11.00 5.17
CA LEU A 11 -2.47 10.88 5.54
C LEU A 11 -3.04 9.66 4.82
N GLY A 12 -3.13 8.55 5.55
CA GLY A 12 -3.65 7.29 5.05
C GLY A 12 -4.74 6.74 5.98
N GLN A 13 -5.74 6.10 5.40
CA GLN A 13 -6.78 5.37 6.11
C GLN A 13 -6.80 3.92 5.64
N PRO A 14 -6.62 2.94 6.54
CA PRO A 14 -6.71 1.54 6.18
C PRO A 14 -8.15 1.18 5.77
N PHE A 15 -8.27 0.31 4.76
CA PHE A 15 -9.54 -0.21 4.28
C PHE A 15 -9.42 -1.73 4.06
N GLN A 16 -10.40 -2.47 4.56
CA GLN A 16 -10.46 -3.92 4.40
C GLN A 16 -11.91 -4.38 4.26
N ASP A 17 -12.20 -5.09 3.17
CA ASP A 17 -13.42 -5.84 2.96
C ASP A 17 -13.12 -7.24 2.38
N SER A 18 -14.15 -7.96 1.95
CA SER A 18 -14.01 -9.32 1.39
C SER A 18 -13.22 -9.42 0.08
N GLN A 19 -13.01 -8.30 -0.62
CA GLN A 19 -12.43 -8.21 -1.97
C GLN A 19 -11.21 -7.28 -2.04
N LEU A 20 -11.11 -6.30 -1.15
CA LEU A 20 -10.08 -5.27 -1.15
C LEU A 20 -9.43 -5.14 0.21
N HIS A 21 -8.10 -5.08 0.20
CA HIS A 21 -7.28 -4.76 1.36
C HIS A 21 -6.22 -3.75 0.94
N GLY A 22 -5.99 -2.72 1.74
CA GLY A 22 -5.01 -1.70 1.41
C GLY A 22 -5.19 -0.41 2.20
N MET A 23 -4.65 0.69 1.65
CA MET A 23 -4.72 2.01 2.28
C MET A 23 -5.19 3.11 1.32
N LEU A 24 -6.19 3.88 1.74
CA LEU A 24 -6.66 5.07 1.02
C LEU A 24 -5.85 6.30 1.44
N CYS A 25 -5.24 6.98 0.47
CA CYS A 25 -4.59 8.27 0.72
C CYS A 25 -5.62 9.39 0.86
N LEU A 26 -5.61 10.07 2.00
CA LEU A 26 -6.50 11.21 2.32
C LEU A 26 -5.85 12.58 2.08
N SER A 27 -4.67 12.62 1.44
CA SER A 27 -4.11 13.89 0.98
C SER A 27 -5.07 14.54 -0.03
N PRO A 28 -5.34 15.86 0.09
CA PRO A 28 -6.36 16.54 -0.71
C PRO A 28 -6.13 16.44 -2.22
N ASP A 29 -4.87 16.28 -2.64
CA ASP A 29 -4.47 16.19 -4.05
C ASP A 29 -4.15 14.75 -4.52
N CYS A 30 -4.43 13.71 -3.72
CA CYS A 30 -4.08 12.32 -4.07
C CYS A 30 -5.30 11.41 -4.21
N GLY A 31 -6.00 11.12 -3.09
CA GLY A 31 -7.18 10.24 -3.10
C GLY A 31 -6.94 8.80 -3.59
N ARG A 32 -5.69 8.38 -3.84
CA ARG A 32 -5.38 7.07 -4.43
C ARG A 32 -5.44 5.96 -3.39
N PHE A 33 -5.90 4.79 -3.84
CA PHE A 33 -5.92 3.57 -3.05
C PHE A 33 -4.67 2.73 -3.34
N ASP A 34 -3.89 2.46 -2.31
CA ASP A 34 -2.72 1.58 -2.29
C ASP A 34 -3.20 0.17 -1.94
N VAL A 35 -3.48 -0.65 -2.96
CA VAL A 35 -3.94 -2.03 -2.78
C VAL A 35 -2.80 -2.86 -2.21
N HIS A 36 -3.03 -3.48 -1.05
CA HIS A 36 -2.11 -4.45 -0.47
C HIS A 36 -2.63 -5.82 -0.84
N ASP A 37 -2.20 -6.30 -2.00
CA ASP A 37 -2.51 -7.64 -2.45
C ASP A 37 -1.91 -8.62 -1.42
N ALA A 38 -2.75 -9.40 -0.73
CA ALA A 38 -2.28 -10.40 0.24
C ALA A 38 -1.35 -11.46 -0.41
N LYS A 39 -1.27 -11.47 -1.75
CA LYS A 39 -0.33 -12.28 -2.53
C LYS A 39 1.03 -11.62 -2.79
N GLU A 40 1.14 -10.28 -2.71
CA GLU A 40 2.42 -9.58 -2.96
C GLU A 40 3.37 -9.60 -1.75
N GLU A 41 2.87 -9.79 -0.53
CA GLU A 41 3.75 -10.03 0.64
C GLU A 41 4.61 -11.30 0.47
N ARG A 42 4.19 -12.25 -0.39
CA ARG A 42 5.01 -13.42 -0.73
C ARG A 42 6.08 -13.18 -1.78
N PHE A 43 6.08 -12.05 -2.50
CA PHE A 43 7.09 -11.76 -3.54
C PHE A 43 8.16 -10.77 -3.09
N ALA A 44 7.92 -10.02 -2.01
CA ALA A 44 8.94 -9.15 -1.41
C ALA A 44 10.08 -9.94 -0.73
N ASP A 45 9.80 -11.14 -0.24
CA ASP A 45 10.77 -11.97 0.51
C ASP A 45 11.77 -12.76 -0.37
N TRP A 46 11.61 -12.75 -1.70
CA TRP A 46 12.51 -13.49 -2.63
C TRP A 46 13.55 -12.63 -3.33
N ARG A 47 13.61 -11.31 -3.07
CA ARG A 47 14.61 -10.40 -3.66
C ARG A 47 15.86 -10.18 -2.79
N GLU A 48 16.11 -11.04 -1.80
CA GLU A 48 17.30 -10.98 -0.95
C GLU A 48 18.16 -12.27 -0.98
N THR A 49 18.18 -13.00 -2.11
CA THR A 49 19.09 -14.17 -2.26
C THR A 49 19.81 -14.25 -3.61
N ASP A 50 20.26 -13.10 -4.13
CA ASP A 50 21.18 -13.05 -5.29
C ASP A 50 22.37 -12.10 -5.04
N LEU A 51 23.14 -12.37 -3.97
CA LEU A 51 24.53 -11.90 -3.81
C LEU A 51 25.41 -13.01 -3.22
#